data_AF-A0A969WLQ0-F1
#
_entry.id   AF-A0A969WLQ0-F1
#
_cell.length_a   1.000
_cell.length_b   1.000
_cell.length_c   1.000
_cell.angle_alpha   90.00
_cell.angle_beta   90.00
_cell.angle_gamma   90.00
#
_symmetry.space_group_name_H-M   'P 1'
#
loop_
_entity.id
_entity.type
_entity.pdbx_description
1 polymer ?
#
loop_
_entity_poly.entity_id
_entity_poly.type
_entity_poly.pdbx_seq_one_letter_code
_entity_poly.pdbx_strand_id
1 'polypeptide(L)'
;MKKKTLIIGLASLLGLVAIAATYFLLFQKKELTIKDTVKVIPQSAGFLIEIRDFDSFNNDFINDNSIFETLKNLPAFELVNNYFENIDSIIQKHGLAKQFLNSNPLLASAHVSGKDNLNWFFAIALPLDSDGKSAISLMKNIFADSTSCSERKYENETIYELKYNIGKRTLSFAVYGKILMWSHSGLLI
;
A
#
# COMPACT_ATOMS: atom_id res chain seq x y z
N MET A 1 16.95 41.12 -43.24
CA MET A 1 15.67 40.75 -42.58
C MET A 1 15.59 39.26 -42.22
N LYS A 2 15.90 38.32 -43.12
CA LYS A 2 15.81 36.85 -42.89
C LYS A 2 16.51 36.31 -41.63
N LYS A 3 17.71 36.80 -41.28
CA LYS A 3 18.45 36.34 -40.07
C LYS A 3 17.76 36.74 -38.76
N LYS A 4 17.13 37.91 -38.68
CA LYS A 4 16.42 38.37 -37.46
C LYS A 4 15.14 37.56 -37.25
N THR A 5 14.41 37.26 -38.31
CA THR A 5 13.21 36.41 -38.25
C THR A 5 13.56 34.97 -37.83
N LEU A 6 14.70 34.45 -38.30
CA LEU A 6 15.19 33.11 -37.90
C LEU A 6 15.55 33.06 -36.40
N ILE A 7 16.22 34.10 -35.89
CA ILE A 7 16.60 34.17 -34.47
C ILE A 7 15.35 34.29 -33.58
N ILE A 8 14.36 35.09 -33.98
CA ILE A 8 13.09 35.23 -33.25
C ILE A 8 12.31 33.91 -33.27
N GLY A 9 12.29 33.20 -34.41
CA GLY A 9 11.67 31.88 -34.52
C GLY A 9 12.35 30.84 -33.62
N LEU A 10 13.68 30.86 -33.53
CA LEU A 10 14.42 29.93 -32.70
C LEU A 10 14.24 30.23 -31.20
N ALA A 11 14.24 31.50 -30.82
CA ALA A 11 14.02 31.93 -29.44
C ALA A 11 12.60 31.60 -28.94
N SER A 12 11.59 31.77 -29.79
CA SER A 12 10.21 31.40 -29.47
C SER A 12 10.03 29.89 -29.34
N LEU A 13 10.68 29.09 -30.20
CA LEU A 13 10.68 27.63 -30.09
C LEU A 13 11.34 27.15 -28.78
N LEU A 14 12.49 27.72 -28.42
CA LEU A 14 13.17 27.43 -27.15
C LEU A 14 12.31 27.81 -25.94
N GLY A 15 11.60 28.94 -26.01
CA GLY A 15 10.65 29.36 -24.98
C GLY A 15 9.51 28.35 -24.80
N LEU A 16 8.94 27.84 -25.90
CA LEU A 16 7.89 26.81 -25.85
C LEU A 16 8.40 25.49 -25.27
N VAL A 17 9.61 25.07 -25.65
CA VAL A 17 10.24 23.85 -25.09
C VAL A 17 10.49 24.00 -23.60
N ALA A 18 10.96 25.17 -23.15
CA ALA A 18 11.16 25.44 -21.73
C ALA A 18 9.84 25.39 -20.94
N ILE A 19 8.78 26.03 -21.45
CA ILE A 19 7.45 26.00 -20.82
C ILE A 19 6.91 24.57 -20.75
N ALA A 20 7.02 23.80 -21.83
CA ALA A 20 6.59 22.41 -21.86
C ALA A 20 7.39 21.53 -20.89
N ALA A 21 8.71 21.72 -20.81
CA ALA A 21 9.57 21.01 -19.87
C ALA A 21 9.24 21.36 -18.41
N THR A 22 9.06 22.64 -18.09
CA THR A 22 8.67 23.09 -16.74
C THR A 22 7.28 22.56 -16.36
N TYR A 23 6.31 22.59 -17.27
CA TYR A 23 5.00 21.99 -17.06
C TYR A 23 5.13 20.49 -16.81
N PHE A 24 5.89 19.77 -17.62
CA PHE A 24 6.05 18.33 -17.47
C PHE A 24 6.75 17.95 -16.16
N LEU A 25 7.73 18.74 -15.71
CA LEU A 25 8.44 18.53 -14.43
C LEU A 25 7.56 18.85 -13.21
N LEU A 26 6.69 19.86 -13.29
CA LEU A 26 5.83 20.26 -12.18
C LEU A 26 4.56 19.38 -12.05
N PHE A 27 3.99 18.95 -13.18
CA PHE A 27 2.70 18.23 -13.22
C PHE A 27 2.85 16.71 -13.42
N GLN A 28 4.06 16.15 -13.40
CA GLN A 28 4.28 14.70 -13.45
C GLN A 28 3.87 13.96 -12.17
N LYS A 29 3.56 14.67 -11.08
CA LYS A 29 3.03 14.07 -9.86
C LYS A 29 1.61 13.59 -10.13
N LYS A 30 1.48 12.46 -10.84
CA LYS A 30 0.23 11.72 -10.92
C LYS A 30 -0.14 11.32 -9.51
N GLU A 31 -1.22 11.89 -9.00
CA GLU A 31 -1.90 11.31 -7.85
C GLU A 31 -2.25 9.88 -8.23
N LEU A 32 -1.75 8.92 -7.43
CA LEU A 32 -2.19 7.55 -7.57
C LEU A 32 -3.68 7.54 -7.27
N THR A 33 -4.48 7.14 -8.24
CA THR A 33 -5.91 6.99 -8.01
C THR A 33 -6.18 5.63 -7.39
N ILE A 34 -7.32 5.46 -6.69
CA ILE A 34 -7.79 4.15 -6.22
C ILE A 34 -7.78 3.11 -7.35
N LYS A 35 -8.05 3.54 -8.59
CA LYS A 35 -8.00 2.71 -9.80
C LYS A 35 -6.63 2.08 -10.04
N ASP A 36 -5.55 2.70 -9.57
CA ASP A 36 -4.20 2.15 -9.68
C ASP A 36 -3.89 1.15 -8.57
N THR A 37 -4.36 1.38 -7.34
CA THR A 37 -4.22 0.44 -6.22
C THR A 37 -5.04 -0.84 -6.43
N VAL A 38 -6.22 -0.76 -7.03
CA VAL A 38 -7.04 -1.96 -7.33
C VAL A 38 -6.34 -2.90 -8.32
N LYS A 39 -5.45 -2.40 -9.20
CA LYS A 39 -4.75 -3.23 -10.18
C LYS A 39 -3.76 -4.22 -9.57
N VAL A 40 -3.28 -3.95 -8.35
CA VAL A 40 -2.35 -4.88 -7.65
C VAL A 40 -3.08 -5.96 -6.88
N ILE A 41 -4.42 -5.88 -6.76
CA ILE A 41 -5.21 -6.90 -6.08
C ILE A 41 -5.18 -8.19 -6.91
N PRO A 42 -4.81 -9.34 -6.32
CA PRO A 42 -4.79 -10.60 -7.07
C PRO A 42 -6.19 -10.98 -7.59
N GLN A 43 -6.27 -11.54 -8.80
CA GLN A 43 -7.54 -11.90 -9.44
C GLN A 43 -8.34 -12.96 -8.68
N SER A 44 -7.71 -13.72 -7.79
CA SER A 44 -8.34 -14.73 -6.94
C SER A 44 -9.11 -14.15 -5.74
N ALA A 45 -9.24 -12.82 -5.64
CA ALA A 45 -9.97 -12.17 -4.56
C ALA A 45 -11.45 -12.62 -4.56
N GLY A 46 -11.89 -13.23 -3.46
CA GLY A 46 -13.29 -13.59 -3.26
C GLY A 46 -14.14 -12.38 -2.84
N PHE A 47 -13.52 -11.44 -2.11
CA PHE A 47 -14.11 -10.14 -1.80
C PHE A 47 -13.01 -9.08 -1.58
N LEU A 48 -13.40 -7.81 -1.72
CA LEU A 48 -12.56 -6.63 -1.60
C LEU A 48 -13.27 -5.59 -0.72
N ILE A 49 -12.52 -4.97 0.19
CA ILE A 49 -12.96 -3.87 1.04
C ILE A 49 -12.03 -2.68 0.79
N GLU A 50 -12.61 -1.50 0.56
CA GLU A 50 -11.90 -0.22 0.51
C GLU A 50 -12.19 0.56 1.80
N ILE A 51 -11.15 0.84 2.57
CA ILE A 51 -11.23 1.57 3.83
C ILE A 51 -10.61 2.94 3.58
N ARG A 52 -11.46 3.97 3.42
CA ARG A 52 -11.03 5.33 3.08
C ARG A 52 -10.50 6.13 4.26
N ASP A 53 -11.04 5.86 5.43
CA ASP A 53 -10.66 6.47 6.70
C ASP A 53 -10.54 5.33 7.71
N PHE A 54 -9.28 4.94 8.01
CA PHE A 54 -9.01 3.84 8.90
C PHE A 54 -9.41 4.16 10.34
N ASP A 55 -9.13 5.38 10.81
CA ASP A 55 -9.45 5.80 12.18
C ASP A 55 -10.97 5.73 12.40
N SER A 56 -11.77 6.29 11.48
CA SER A 56 -13.24 6.23 11.56
C SER A 56 -13.78 4.80 11.38
N PHE A 57 -13.22 4.00 10.46
CA PHE A 57 -13.63 2.61 10.29
C PHE A 57 -13.35 1.76 11.54
N ASN A 58 -12.17 1.92 12.15
CA ASN A 58 -11.80 1.17 13.33
C ASN A 58 -12.68 1.55 14.53
N ASN A 59 -12.94 2.84 14.75
CA ASN A 59 -13.80 3.28 15.84
C ASN A 59 -15.27 2.91 15.61
N ASP A 60 -15.84 3.36 14.49
CA ASP A 60 -17.30 3.31 14.29
C ASP A 60 -17.79 1.92 13.88
N PHE A 61 -16.99 1.15 13.14
CA PHE A 61 -17.39 -0.17 12.62
C PHE A 61 -16.77 -1.32 13.40
N ILE A 62 -15.49 -1.26 13.75
CA ILE A 62 -14.82 -2.36 14.46
C ILE A 62 -15.12 -2.31 15.96
N ASN A 63 -15.10 -1.14 16.61
CA ASN A 63 -15.21 -1.04 18.07
C ASN A 63 -16.62 -0.71 18.57
N ASP A 64 -17.34 0.19 17.90
CA ASP A 64 -18.61 0.74 18.42
C ASP A 64 -19.87 0.14 17.76
N ASN A 65 -19.72 -0.85 16.87
CA ASN A 65 -20.83 -1.41 16.11
C ASN A 65 -21.37 -2.71 16.71
N SER A 66 -22.61 -2.69 17.21
CA SER A 66 -23.28 -3.87 17.78
C SER A 66 -23.44 -5.06 16.82
N ILE A 67 -23.57 -4.82 15.50
CA ILE A 67 -23.63 -5.88 14.50
C ILE A 67 -22.26 -6.54 14.39
N PHE A 68 -21.19 -5.74 14.30
CA PHE A 68 -19.85 -6.28 14.20
C PHE A 68 -19.44 -7.03 15.47
N GLU A 69 -19.79 -6.52 16.66
CA GLU A 69 -19.62 -7.23 17.93
C GLU A 69 -20.27 -8.62 17.93
N THR A 70 -21.46 -8.73 17.34
CA THR A 70 -22.11 -10.04 17.17
C THR A 70 -21.34 -10.92 16.19
N LEU A 71 -20.88 -10.36 15.07
CA LEU A 71 -20.13 -11.06 14.04
C LEU A 71 -18.78 -11.56 14.55
N LYS A 72 -18.06 -10.82 15.42
CA LYS A 72 -16.76 -11.21 16.00
C LYS A 72 -16.79 -12.59 16.67
N ASN A 73 -17.95 -13.04 17.15
CA ASN A 73 -18.12 -14.37 17.75
C ASN A 73 -18.05 -15.52 16.72
N LEU A 74 -18.09 -15.21 15.43
CA LEU A 74 -17.90 -16.18 14.35
C LEU A 74 -16.40 -16.30 14.04
N PRO A 75 -15.81 -17.51 13.93
CA PRO A 75 -14.38 -17.70 13.72
C PRO A 75 -13.78 -16.94 12.53
N ALA A 76 -14.56 -16.78 11.45
CA ALA A 76 -14.11 -16.03 10.27
C ALA A 76 -13.93 -14.53 10.54
N PHE A 77 -14.76 -13.95 11.41
CA PHE A 77 -14.72 -12.53 11.77
C PHE A 77 -13.77 -12.24 12.94
N GLU A 78 -13.52 -13.23 13.81
CA GLU A 78 -12.45 -13.14 14.82
C GLU A 78 -11.09 -12.90 14.16
N LEU A 79 -10.79 -13.62 13.07
CA LEU A 79 -9.56 -13.40 12.30
C LEU A 79 -9.48 -11.97 11.75
N VAL A 80 -10.59 -11.45 11.23
CA VAL A 80 -10.70 -10.08 10.72
C VAL A 80 -10.43 -9.05 11.81
N ASN A 81 -11.07 -9.23 12.98
CA ASN A 81 -10.87 -8.37 14.14
C ASN A 81 -9.40 -8.33 14.56
N ASN A 82 -8.76 -9.50 14.67
CA ASN A 82 -7.34 -9.61 14.99
C ASN A 82 -6.45 -8.88 13.97
N TYR A 83 -6.79 -8.86 12.68
CA TYR A 83 -6.04 -8.08 11.70
C TYR A 83 -6.17 -6.58 11.94
N PHE A 84 -7.39 -6.08 12.20
CA PHE A 84 -7.62 -4.66 12.44
C PHE A 84 -6.99 -4.18 13.75
N GLU A 85 -7.07 -4.95 14.83
CA GLU A 85 -6.39 -4.65 16.10
C GLU A 85 -4.87 -4.58 15.93
N ASN A 86 -4.29 -5.45 15.11
CA ASN A 86 -2.86 -5.39 14.80
C ASN A 86 -2.50 -4.12 14.03
N ILE A 87 -3.30 -3.74 13.04
CA ILE A 87 -3.09 -2.49 12.29
C ILE A 87 -3.24 -1.27 13.22
N ASP A 88 -4.26 -1.25 14.08
CA ASP A 88 -4.47 -0.19 15.07
C ASP A 88 -3.27 -0.05 16.03
N SER A 89 -2.77 -1.17 16.55
CA SER A 89 -1.56 -1.19 17.39
C SER A 89 -0.33 -0.61 16.66
N ILE A 90 -0.19 -0.89 15.36
CA ILE A 90 0.90 -0.39 14.53
C ILE A 90 0.79 1.13 14.34
N ILE A 91 -0.39 1.65 13.99
CA ILE A 91 -0.56 3.10 13.74
C ILE A 91 -0.37 3.93 15.01
N GLN A 92 -0.74 3.39 16.18
CA GLN A 92 -0.55 4.07 17.45
C GLN A 92 0.93 4.19 17.83
N LYS A 93 1.76 3.23 17.40
CA LYS A 93 3.20 3.19 17.70
C LYS A 93 4.07 3.88 16.64
N HIS A 94 3.60 3.93 15.39
CA HIS A 94 4.39 4.39 14.25
C HIS A 94 3.68 5.51 13.48
N GLY A 95 4.10 6.76 13.71
CA GLY A 95 3.50 7.93 13.05
C GLY A 95 3.53 7.89 11.53
N LEU A 96 4.54 7.25 10.92
CA LEU A 96 4.61 7.06 9.47
C LEU A 96 3.55 6.07 8.96
N ALA A 97 3.25 5.01 9.73
CA ALA A 97 2.16 4.09 9.39
C ALA A 97 0.81 4.80 9.44
N LYS A 98 0.59 5.63 10.47
CA LYS A 98 -0.60 6.48 10.56
C LYS A 98 -0.70 7.45 9.39
N GLN A 99 0.41 8.09 9.00
CA GLN A 99 0.43 8.97 7.83
C GLN A 99 0.00 8.23 6.56
N PHE A 100 0.49 7.00 6.34
CA PHE A 100 0.12 6.22 5.16
C PHE A 100 -1.38 5.92 5.14
N LEU A 101 -1.93 5.42 6.26
CA LEU A 101 -3.34 5.03 6.39
C LEU A 101 -4.32 6.20 6.35
N ASN A 102 -3.89 7.41 6.74
CA ASN A 102 -4.73 8.60 6.69
C ASN A 102 -4.62 9.37 5.37
N SER A 103 -3.62 9.06 4.53
CA SER A 103 -3.42 9.76 3.25
C SER A 103 -4.11 9.08 2.08
N ASN A 104 -4.28 7.76 2.12
CA ASN A 104 -4.85 6.98 1.02
C ASN A 104 -5.72 5.82 1.55
N PRO A 105 -6.74 5.40 0.79
CA PRO A 105 -7.54 4.25 1.17
C PRO A 105 -6.70 2.96 1.28
N LEU A 106 -6.94 2.20 2.35
CA LEU A 106 -6.45 0.83 2.50
C LEU A 106 -7.38 -0.11 1.75
N LEU A 107 -6.83 -0.86 0.80
CA LEU A 107 -7.51 -1.99 0.19
C LEU A 107 -7.18 -3.27 0.95
N ALA A 108 -8.20 -4.04 1.29
CA ALA A 108 -8.08 -5.36 1.89
C ALA A 108 -8.87 -6.36 1.04
N SER A 109 -8.24 -7.42 0.58
CA SER A 109 -8.90 -8.51 -0.16
C SER A 109 -8.62 -9.85 0.47
N ALA A 110 -9.63 -10.72 0.44
CA ALA A 110 -9.50 -12.07 0.96
C ALA A 110 -9.47 -13.09 -0.17
N HIS A 111 -8.58 -14.07 -0.03
CA HIS A 111 -8.25 -15.06 -1.04
C HIS A 111 -8.37 -16.45 -0.43
N VAL A 112 -9.14 -17.32 -1.06
CA VAL A 112 -9.20 -18.72 -0.68
C VAL A 112 -7.94 -19.43 -1.16
N SER A 113 -7.28 -20.14 -0.25
CA SER A 113 -6.09 -20.94 -0.55
C SER A 113 -6.29 -22.35 -0.02
N GLY A 114 -6.35 -23.33 -0.93
CA GLY A 114 -6.62 -24.71 -0.54
C GLY A 114 -8.02 -24.90 0.07
N LYS A 115 -8.16 -25.94 0.90
CA LYS A 115 -9.49 -26.45 1.30
C LYS A 115 -10.22 -25.55 2.30
N ASP A 116 -9.51 -24.84 3.19
CA ASP A 116 -10.14 -24.08 4.28
C ASP A 116 -9.33 -22.84 4.73
N ASN A 117 -8.31 -22.40 3.98
CA ASN A 117 -7.47 -21.27 4.43
C ASN A 117 -7.84 -19.98 3.70
N LEU A 118 -8.27 -18.98 4.46
CA LEU A 118 -8.44 -17.61 3.99
C LEU A 118 -7.13 -16.84 4.22
N ASN A 119 -6.59 -16.26 3.15
CA ASN A 119 -5.44 -15.35 3.24
C ASN A 119 -5.87 -13.93 2.91
N TRP A 120 -5.34 -12.99 3.66
CA TRP A 120 -5.57 -11.56 3.44
C TRP A 120 -4.42 -10.94 2.68
N PHE A 121 -4.76 -10.15 1.68
CA PHE A 121 -3.86 -9.26 0.96
C PHE A 121 -4.28 -7.83 1.27
N PHE A 122 -3.30 -6.97 1.50
CA PHE A 122 -3.51 -5.56 1.76
C PHE A 122 -2.67 -4.74 0.79
N ALA A 123 -3.22 -3.62 0.33
CA ALA A 123 -2.50 -2.66 -0.49
C ALA A 123 -2.90 -1.23 -0.14
N ILE A 124 -1.92 -0.34 -0.14
CA ILE A 124 -2.12 1.09 0.08
C ILE A 124 -1.19 1.90 -0.81
N ALA A 125 -1.70 2.99 -1.38
CA ALA A 125 -0.86 3.96 -2.06
C ALA A 125 -0.06 4.77 -1.04
N LEU A 126 1.22 4.96 -1.30
CA LEU A 126 2.11 5.79 -0.49
C LEU A 126 1.84 7.27 -0.78
N PRO A 127 1.94 8.15 0.23
CA PRO A 127 1.91 9.60 0.04
C PRO A 127 2.91 10.05 -1.03
N LEU A 128 2.59 11.14 -1.75
CA LEU A 128 3.43 11.63 -2.86
C LEU A 128 4.86 11.95 -2.41
N ASP A 129 5.03 12.45 -1.20
CA ASP A 129 6.28 12.81 -0.53
C ASP A 129 7.02 11.62 0.10
N SER A 130 6.36 10.47 0.30
CA SER A 130 7.00 9.25 0.82
C SER A 130 7.76 8.51 -0.27
N ASP A 131 9.01 8.10 -0.01
CA ASP A 131 9.73 7.19 -0.90
C ASP A 131 9.44 5.72 -0.56
N GLY A 132 9.56 4.83 -1.55
CA GLY A 132 9.34 3.39 -1.31
C GLY A 132 10.31 2.80 -0.27
N LYS A 133 11.50 3.40 -0.10
CA LYS A 133 12.48 3.00 0.90
C LYS A 133 11.97 3.22 2.32
N SER A 134 11.30 4.34 2.58
CA SER A 134 10.69 4.64 3.89
C SER A 134 9.61 3.63 4.25
N ALA A 135 8.80 3.18 3.28
CA ALA A 135 7.84 2.11 3.48
C ALA A 135 8.50 0.77 3.78
N ILE A 136 9.57 0.41 3.06
CA ILE A 136 10.34 -0.81 3.33
C ILE A 136 10.97 -0.76 4.73
N SER A 137 11.59 0.36 5.10
CA SER A 137 12.18 0.57 6.43
C SER A 137 11.12 0.52 7.52
N LEU A 138 9.95 1.11 7.30
CA LEU A 138 8.82 1.03 8.21
C LEU A 138 8.40 -0.43 8.45
N MET A 139 8.20 -1.21 7.39
CA MET A 139 7.83 -2.63 7.51
C MET A 139 8.91 -3.42 8.25
N LYS A 140 10.18 -3.23 7.91
CA LYS A 140 11.30 -3.88 8.63
C LYS A 140 11.35 -3.48 10.11
N ASN A 141 11.01 -2.23 10.44
CA ASN A 141 11.01 -1.72 11.82
C ASN A 141 9.81 -2.19 12.65
N ILE A 142 8.60 -2.17 12.07
CA ILE A 142 7.38 -2.68 12.73
C ILE A 142 7.58 -4.14 13.15
N PHE A 143 8.28 -4.88 12.31
CA PHE A 143 8.52 -6.31 12.48
C PHE A 143 10.00 -6.60 12.77
N ALA A 144 10.68 -5.69 13.48
CA ALA A 144 12.09 -5.84 13.83
C ALA A 144 12.36 -7.07 14.72
N ASP A 145 11.36 -7.53 15.47
CA ASP A 145 11.39 -8.76 16.26
C ASP A 145 11.23 -10.04 15.41
N SER A 146 11.13 -9.90 14.08
CA SER A 146 11.23 -11.03 13.16
C SER A 146 12.62 -11.67 13.26
N THR A 147 12.65 -12.98 13.09
CA THR A 147 13.86 -13.78 13.38
C THR A 147 14.72 -14.00 12.15
N SER A 148 14.16 -13.70 10.99
CA SER A 148 14.92 -13.47 9.78
C SER A 148 14.12 -12.59 8.81
N CYS A 149 14.84 -11.75 8.07
CA CYS A 149 14.35 -11.05 6.89
C CYS A 149 15.05 -11.65 5.68
N SER A 150 14.33 -12.37 4.83
CA SER A 150 14.83 -12.83 3.53
C SER A 150 14.28 -11.97 2.40
N GLU A 151 15.01 -11.92 1.29
CA GLU A 151 14.63 -11.15 0.10
C GLU A 151 14.60 -12.13 -1.08
N ARG A 152 13.53 -12.09 -1.87
CA ARG A 152 13.44 -12.80 -3.15
C ARG A 152 13.14 -11.81 -4.26
N LYS A 153 13.80 -11.98 -5.41
CA LYS A 153 13.48 -11.20 -6.61
C LYS A 153 12.39 -11.91 -7.39
N TYR A 154 11.37 -11.15 -7.77
CA TYR A 154 10.34 -11.61 -8.69
C TYR A 154 10.22 -10.57 -9.80
N GLU A 155 10.54 -10.99 -11.03
CA GLU A 155 10.75 -10.07 -12.15
C GLU A 155 11.76 -8.96 -11.81
N ASN A 156 11.30 -7.71 -11.71
CA ASN A 156 12.12 -6.53 -11.40
C ASN A 156 11.92 -6.02 -9.97
N GLU A 157 11.07 -6.67 -9.18
CA GLU A 157 10.69 -6.22 -7.85
C GLU A 157 11.28 -7.12 -6.76
N THR A 158 11.58 -6.51 -5.61
CA THR A 158 12.04 -7.24 -4.42
C THR A 158 10.87 -7.50 -3.50
N ILE A 159 10.66 -8.77 -3.19
CA ILE A 159 9.70 -9.22 -2.19
C ILE A 159 10.48 -9.55 -0.94
N TYR A 160 10.08 -8.93 0.16
CA TYR A 160 10.65 -9.12 1.48
C TYR A 160 9.80 -10.11 2.25
N GLU A 161 10.45 -11.05 2.93
CA GLU A 161 9.80 -12.08 3.75
C GLU A 161 10.34 -12.01 5.18
N LEU A 162 9.45 -11.67 6.12
CA LEU A 162 9.75 -11.56 7.54
C LEU A 162 9.21 -12.80 8.25
N LYS A 163 10.09 -13.63 8.80
CA LYS A 163 9.70 -14.86 9.52
C LYS A 163 9.65 -14.59 11.01
N TYR A 164 8.57 -14.98 11.67
CA TYR A 164 8.44 -14.85 13.12
C TYR A 164 8.73 -16.18 13.80
N ASN A 165 9.45 -16.16 14.93
CA ASN A 165 9.65 -17.34 15.77
C ASN A 165 8.34 -17.78 16.43
N ILE A 166 7.51 -16.82 16.82
CA ILE A 166 6.23 -17.07 17.47
C ILE A 166 5.17 -17.34 16.39
N GLY A 167 4.59 -18.54 16.43
CA GLY A 167 3.51 -18.95 15.51
C GLY A 167 3.95 -19.41 14.11
N LYS A 168 5.26 -19.45 13.80
CA LYS A 168 5.82 -19.86 12.49
C LYS A 168 5.15 -19.15 11.30
N ARG A 169 4.76 -17.90 11.48
CA ARG A 169 4.16 -17.08 10.41
C ARG A 169 5.25 -16.40 9.59
N THR A 170 4.94 -16.14 8.33
CA THR A 170 5.76 -15.31 7.45
C THR A 170 4.90 -14.15 6.96
N LEU A 171 5.40 -12.93 7.10
CA LEU A 171 4.81 -11.76 6.43
C LEU A 171 5.63 -11.49 5.17
N SER A 172 4.97 -11.50 4.03
CA SER A 172 5.53 -11.07 2.75
C SER A 172 5.06 -9.66 2.44
N PHE A 173 5.96 -8.79 1.97
CA PHE A 173 5.60 -7.46 1.52
C PHE A 173 6.50 -6.98 0.37
N ALA A 174 5.98 -6.05 -0.42
CA ALA A 174 6.70 -5.42 -1.52
C ALA A 174 6.23 -3.98 -1.71
N VAL A 175 7.04 -3.17 -2.40
CA VAL A 175 6.64 -1.84 -2.85
C VAL A 175 6.76 -1.81 -4.37
N TYR A 176 5.62 -1.80 -5.06
CA TYR A 176 5.56 -1.70 -6.51
C TYR A 176 5.17 -0.27 -6.92
N GLY A 177 6.09 0.45 -7.54
CA GLY A 177 5.94 1.87 -7.83
C GLY A 177 5.75 2.70 -6.56
N LYS A 178 4.51 3.07 -6.25
CA LYS A 178 4.11 3.85 -5.07
C LYS A 178 3.03 3.12 -4.26
N ILE A 179 2.92 1.81 -4.38
CA ILE A 179 1.96 0.99 -3.67
C ILE A 179 2.72 0.03 -2.75
N LEU A 180 2.46 0.13 -1.45
CA LEU A 180 2.89 -0.87 -0.48
C LEU A 180 1.84 -1.98 -0.43
N MET A 181 2.29 -3.22 -0.58
CA MET A 181 1.44 -4.41 -0.48
C MET A 181 2.02 -5.42 0.50
N TRP A 182 1.15 -6.10 1.24
CA TRP A 182 1.57 -7.13 2.19
C TRP A 182 0.53 -8.22 2.39
N SER A 183 1.01 -9.42 2.74
CA SER A 183 0.19 -10.58 3.05
C SER A 183 0.97 -11.56 3.91
N HIS A 184 0.29 -12.40 4.68
CA HIS A 184 0.90 -13.57 5.31
C HIS A 184 1.08 -14.76 4.35
N SER A 185 0.68 -14.59 3.09
CA SER A 185 0.91 -15.55 2.00
C SER A 185 1.82 -14.94 0.96
N GLY A 186 3.02 -15.49 0.82
CA GLY A 186 3.96 -15.09 -0.24
C GLY A 186 3.44 -15.36 -1.65
N LEU A 187 2.36 -16.14 -1.83
CA LEU A 187 1.75 -16.35 -3.14
C LEU A 187 0.89 -15.17 -3.61
N LEU A 188 0.54 -14.26 -2.70
CA LEU A 188 -0.29 -13.09 -2.99
C LEU A 188 0.55 -11.82 -3.23
N ILE A 189 1.87 -11.91 -3.07
CA ILE A 189 2.86 -10.82 -3.22
C ILE A 189 3.84 -11.22 -4.32
#